data_AF-K0SQT4-F1
#
_entry.id   AF-K0SQT4-F1
#
_cell.length_a   1.000
_cell.length_b   1.000
_cell.length_c   1.000
_cell.angle_alpha   90.00
_cell.angle_beta   90.00
_cell.angle_gamma   90.00
#
_symmetry.space_group_name_H-M   'P 1'
#
loop_
_entity.id
_entity.type
_entity.pdbx_description
1 polymer ?
#
loop_
_entity_poly.entity_id
_entity_poly.type
_entity_poly.pdbx_seq_one_letter_code
_entity_poly.pdbx_strand_id
1 'polypeptide(L)'
;GRAVPPAVLPGQVAQEVALDVQVGHYALERRALPVVEPEDGTQTMAPAAPRDEDADLIAAAAAGPAGGRSSSSSKGGSCSAAATESLARSNLLRLETAELVREATLRVSPAENRRGGEARWAPSARRYVDAVKEAVTGLGGATLGPEAAAFPPAESDSKKKGRLYRVPLESDKHVKVARSSKRGDAANAGWTFPFAGGGSLDVVPVGSFGADGSAGLAARHANGGVVPVLDLAVLFEGGDGGFAGGKDYLNHRYTDKRNILAVHVARQLSQKKHRKSIGEVHLCQVFGDARKVGLLLTPPDEEPGKKDSKKKKRKRGGEEAKGGEKKAGKLRFRVRLIFGVRPTVGADLGDDDDSDASSPGLESWIPPSRLLPDRRNNRPLRSKGDDEEEEDDEAGPASWTPHYTNALAEDLHLVRTSDLVDSTIATLTPDSGGSTPFHEALLLLKVWSLQRGLLRGHDAFTTTTLAAVLVYLYRTKAVGRRVGRVWGHLPVRPWLVPGGGRGPVDARR
;
A
#
# COMPACT_ATOMS: atom_id res chain seq x y z
N GLY A 1 41.35 -35.44 43.87
CA GLY A 1 40.55 -34.42 43.16
C GLY A 1 41.03 -34.28 41.73
N ARG A 2 40.27 -34.79 40.78
CA ARG A 2 40.39 -34.46 39.35
C ARG A 2 38.97 -34.19 38.87
N ALA A 3 38.71 -32.94 38.51
CA ALA A 3 37.39 -32.47 38.09
C ALA A 3 37.06 -33.03 36.70
N VAL A 4 35.87 -33.62 36.60
CA VAL A 4 35.25 -34.07 35.35
C VAL A 4 34.53 -32.86 34.74
N PRO A 5 34.71 -32.54 33.44
CA PRO A 5 33.95 -31.48 32.80
C PRO A 5 32.49 -31.93 32.53
N PRO A 6 31.51 -31.01 32.57
CA PRO A 6 30.11 -31.37 32.42
C PRO A 6 29.76 -31.75 30.98
N ALA A 7 28.89 -32.75 30.86
CA ALA A 7 28.35 -33.26 29.61
C ALA A 7 27.53 -32.18 28.88
N VAL A 8 27.85 -31.96 27.61
CA VAL A 8 27.08 -31.11 26.68
C VAL A 8 25.92 -31.94 26.13
N LEU A 9 24.69 -31.51 26.40
CA LEU A 9 23.46 -32.07 25.83
C LEU A 9 23.38 -31.77 24.32
N PRO A 10 22.92 -32.73 23.47
CA PRO A 10 22.74 -32.49 22.06
C PRO A 10 21.33 -31.95 21.79
N GLY A 11 21.25 -30.80 21.12
CA GLY A 11 20.03 -30.44 20.39
C GLY A 11 19.53 -29.02 20.62
N GLN A 12 20.15 -28.06 19.94
CA GLN A 12 19.46 -26.92 19.34
C GLN A 12 20.39 -26.36 18.27
N VAL A 13 20.30 -26.93 17.06
CA VAL A 13 20.86 -26.31 15.87
C VAL A 13 19.92 -25.15 15.56
N ALA A 14 20.24 -23.96 16.07
CA ALA A 14 19.71 -22.72 15.54
C ALA A 14 20.15 -22.65 14.08
N GLN A 15 19.22 -22.96 13.18
CA GLN A 15 19.43 -22.77 11.76
C GLN A 15 19.30 -21.27 11.52
N GLU A 16 20.44 -20.59 11.61
CA GLU A 16 20.61 -19.21 11.20
C GLU A 16 20.37 -19.17 9.69
N VAL A 17 19.10 -19.00 9.30
CA VAL A 17 18.74 -18.70 7.93
C VAL A 17 19.19 -17.27 7.69
N ALA A 18 20.40 -17.14 7.17
CA ALA A 18 20.83 -15.93 6.49
C ALA A 18 19.84 -15.67 5.35
N LEU A 19 18.81 -14.88 5.65
CA LEU A 19 18.06 -14.16 4.65
C LEU A 19 19.04 -13.17 4.04
N ASP A 20 19.60 -13.54 2.89
CA ASP A 20 20.05 -12.57 1.90
C ASP A 20 18.81 -11.78 1.44
N VAL A 21 18.33 -10.90 2.32
CA VAL A 21 17.68 -9.69 1.87
C VAL A 21 18.78 -8.99 1.09
N GLN A 22 18.68 -9.00 -0.24
CA GLN A 22 19.40 -8.04 -1.05
C GLN A 22 18.91 -6.64 -0.65
N VAL A 23 19.43 -6.15 0.47
CA VAL A 23 19.57 -4.73 0.73
C VAL A 23 20.53 -4.30 -0.36
N GLY A 24 19.97 -3.87 -1.49
CA GLY A 24 20.76 -3.21 -2.51
C GLY A 24 21.51 -2.09 -1.84
N HIS A 25 22.83 -2.25 -1.68
CA HIS A 25 23.72 -1.18 -1.27
C HIS A 25 23.59 -0.08 -2.33
N TYR A 26 22.71 0.89 -2.08
CA TYR A 26 22.65 2.11 -2.86
C TYR A 26 23.85 2.97 -2.47
N ALA A 27 24.99 2.71 -3.10
CA ALA A 27 26.11 3.63 -3.11
C ALA A 27 25.62 4.93 -3.78
N LEU A 28 25.51 5.97 -2.97
CA LEU A 28 25.09 7.30 -3.39
C LEU A 28 26.31 7.97 -4.05
N GLU A 29 26.56 7.67 -5.32
CA GLU A 29 27.52 8.43 -6.13
C GLU A 29 27.02 9.88 -6.25
N ARG A 30 27.65 10.79 -5.52
CA ARG A 30 27.53 12.23 -5.73
C ARG A 30 28.18 12.58 -7.06
N ARG A 31 27.42 12.50 -8.15
CA ARG A 31 27.81 13.14 -9.42
C ARG A 31 27.46 14.62 -9.36
N ALA A 32 28.49 15.46 -9.38
CA ALA A 32 28.34 16.88 -9.67
C ALA A 32 27.70 17.06 -11.04
N LEU A 33 26.64 17.86 -11.11
CA LEU A 33 25.99 18.25 -12.36
C LEU A 33 26.89 19.25 -13.10
N PRO A 34 27.02 19.17 -14.44
CA PRO A 34 27.65 20.23 -15.20
C PRO A 34 26.77 21.49 -15.18
N VAL A 35 27.41 22.62 -14.95
CA VAL A 35 26.84 23.96 -15.12
C VAL A 35 26.52 24.14 -16.60
N VAL A 36 25.24 24.37 -16.92
CA VAL A 36 24.76 24.73 -18.25
C VAL A 36 24.47 26.23 -18.20
N GLU A 37 25.21 27.01 -18.99
CA GLU A 37 24.93 28.43 -19.18
C GLU A 37 23.66 28.64 -20.02
N PRO A 38 22.86 29.69 -19.76
CA PRO A 38 21.65 29.95 -20.52
C PRO A 38 21.97 30.65 -21.85
N GLU A 39 21.39 30.15 -22.94
CA GLU A 39 21.32 30.91 -24.19
C GLU A 39 20.16 31.90 -24.14
N ASP A 40 20.48 33.17 -24.39
CA ASP A 40 19.56 34.30 -24.50
C ASP A 40 18.68 34.17 -25.75
N GLY A 41 17.36 34.22 -25.54
CA GLY A 41 16.36 34.20 -26.59
C GLY A 41 15.06 34.85 -26.13
N THR A 42 15.08 36.16 -25.88
CA THR A 42 13.91 36.97 -25.52
C THR A 42 12.92 37.11 -26.68
N GLN A 43 11.72 36.53 -26.53
CA GLN A 43 10.49 37.05 -27.13
C GLN A 43 9.49 37.33 -26.00
N THR A 44 9.30 38.61 -25.70
CA THR A 44 8.31 39.13 -24.76
C THR A 44 6.91 39.08 -25.38
N MET A 45 6.05 38.21 -24.86
CA MET A 45 4.59 38.36 -24.96
C MET A 45 4.04 38.69 -23.57
N ALA A 46 3.35 39.82 -23.47
CA ALA A 46 2.77 40.35 -22.25
C ALA A 46 1.69 39.39 -21.67
N PRO A 47 1.64 39.18 -20.34
CA PRO A 47 0.55 38.45 -19.73
C PRO A 47 -0.70 39.32 -19.65
N ALA A 48 -1.84 38.75 -20.03
CA ALA A 48 -3.16 39.33 -19.82
C ALA A 48 -3.44 39.51 -18.32
N ALA A 49 -4.03 40.66 -17.98
CA ALA A 49 -4.41 41.01 -16.62
C ALA A 49 -5.40 39.99 -16.01
N PRO A 50 -5.31 39.71 -14.70
CA PRO A 50 -6.29 38.87 -14.02
C PRO A 50 -7.67 39.54 -13.99
N ARG A 51 -8.72 38.72 -14.07
CA ARG A 51 -10.12 39.14 -13.97
C ARG A 51 -10.45 39.49 -12.51
N ASP A 52 -11.27 40.51 -12.32
CA ASP A 52 -11.62 41.16 -11.04
C ASP A 52 -12.29 40.25 -9.97
N GLU A 53 -12.60 38.99 -10.26
CA GLU A 53 -13.34 38.11 -9.33
C GLU A 53 -12.48 37.50 -8.22
N ASP A 54 -11.15 37.54 -8.32
CA ASP A 54 -10.23 37.06 -7.26
C ASP A 54 -9.95 38.13 -6.18
N ALA A 55 -10.33 39.39 -6.40
CA ALA A 55 -10.10 40.48 -5.45
C ALA A 55 -11.07 40.43 -4.25
N ASP A 56 -12.30 39.98 -4.47
CA ASP A 56 -13.35 39.99 -3.44
C ASP A 56 -13.20 38.86 -2.40
N LEU A 57 -12.55 37.76 -2.76
CA LEU A 57 -12.26 36.65 -1.82
C LEU A 57 -11.11 36.97 -0.86
N ILE A 58 -10.21 37.89 -1.23
CA ILE A 58 -9.15 38.37 -0.34
C ILE A 58 -9.69 39.39 0.66
N ALA A 59 -10.70 40.19 0.28
CA ALA A 59 -11.34 41.16 1.17
C ALA A 59 -12.16 40.50 2.30
N ALA A 60 -12.80 39.36 2.04
CA ALA A 60 -13.65 38.68 3.02
C ALA A 60 -12.88 38.01 4.18
N ALA A 61 -11.59 37.71 4.03
CA ALA A 61 -10.76 37.15 5.09
C ALA A 61 -10.23 38.20 6.09
N ALA A 62 -10.38 39.49 5.79
CA ALA A 62 -9.92 40.60 6.63
C ALA A 62 -11.00 41.17 7.57
N ALA A 63 -12.27 40.76 7.41
CA ALA A 63 -13.39 41.25 8.21
C ALA A 63 -13.54 40.46 9.52
N GLY A 64 -12.77 40.82 10.53
CA GLY A 64 -13.00 40.38 11.92
C GLY A 64 -14.28 41.04 12.51
N PRO A 65 -14.94 40.40 13.49
CA PRO A 65 -16.17 40.93 14.08
C PRO A 65 -15.88 42.22 14.86
N ALA A 66 -16.53 43.31 14.43
CA ALA A 66 -16.48 44.60 15.08
C ALA A 66 -17.29 44.57 16.40
N GLY A 67 -16.61 44.76 17.53
CA GLY A 67 -17.29 44.95 18.81
C GLY A 67 -16.33 45.14 19.96
N GLY A 68 -16.09 46.39 20.37
CA GLY A 68 -15.39 46.71 21.62
C GLY A 68 -14.48 47.94 21.51
N ARG A 69 -15.06 49.13 21.57
CA ARG A 69 -14.32 50.39 21.77
C ARG A 69 -13.71 50.38 23.17
N SER A 70 -12.38 50.40 23.28
CA SER A 70 -11.68 50.78 24.51
C SER A 70 -10.33 51.43 24.17
N SER A 71 -10.06 52.49 24.94
CA SER A 71 -9.00 53.50 24.86
C SER A 71 -7.62 53.09 24.36
N SER A 72 -7.13 53.95 23.47
CA SER A 72 -5.79 54.10 22.92
C SER A 72 -4.65 54.06 23.97
N SER A 73 -3.73 53.10 23.79
CA SER A 73 -2.32 53.30 24.14
C SER A 73 -1.46 53.00 22.91
N SER A 74 -0.67 54.00 22.52
CA SER A 74 0.16 54.04 21.32
C SER A 74 1.42 53.17 21.48
N LYS A 75 1.29 51.87 21.23
CA LYS A 75 2.40 50.96 20.90
C LYS A 75 2.06 50.19 19.61
N GLY A 76 1.83 50.93 18.53
CA GLY A 76 1.26 50.44 17.28
C GLY A 76 2.22 49.93 16.19
N GLY A 77 3.52 49.77 16.46
CA GLY A 77 4.50 49.47 15.40
C GLY A 77 4.84 47.99 15.16
N SER A 78 4.73 47.12 16.18
CA SER A 78 5.38 45.81 16.14
C SER A 78 4.55 44.66 15.56
N CYS A 79 3.21 44.72 15.63
CA CYS A 79 2.36 43.61 15.14
C CYS A 79 2.25 43.56 13.61
N SER A 80 2.39 44.69 12.91
CA SER A 80 2.27 44.74 11.45
C SER A 80 3.42 44.04 10.72
N ALA A 81 4.65 44.20 11.24
CA ALA A 81 5.84 43.56 10.65
C ALA A 81 5.78 42.02 10.75
N ALA A 82 5.42 41.49 11.92
CA ALA A 82 5.30 40.04 12.13
C ALA A 82 4.18 39.41 11.28
N ALA A 83 3.05 40.10 11.13
CA ALA A 83 1.95 39.64 10.27
C ALA A 83 2.37 39.63 8.80
N THR A 84 3.07 40.68 8.34
CA THR A 84 3.58 40.79 6.97
C THR A 84 4.62 39.70 6.68
N GLU A 85 5.54 39.45 7.61
CA GLU A 85 6.54 38.39 7.47
C GLU A 85 5.89 36.99 7.44
N SER A 86 4.91 36.74 8.32
CA SER A 86 4.16 35.48 8.32
C SER A 86 3.42 35.27 7.00
N LEU A 87 2.84 36.33 6.42
CA LEU A 87 2.17 36.26 5.12
C LEU A 87 3.17 35.96 4.00
N ALA A 88 4.33 36.63 3.99
CA ALA A 88 5.39 36.39 3.01
C ALA A 88 5.89 34.93 3.06
N ARG A 89 6.17 34.40 4.25
CA ARG A 89 6.58 33.00 4.45
C ARG A 89 5.49 32.02 4.00
N SER A 90 4.22 32.30 4.31
CA SER A 90 3.08 31.50 3.88
C SER A 90 2.95 31.46 2.35
N ASN A 91 3.08 32.61 1.70
CA ASN A 91 3.02 32.71 0.23
C ASN A 91 4.18 31.99 -0.44
N LEU A 92 5.41 32.16 0.06
CA LEU A 92 6.57 31.44 -0.45
C LEU A 92 6.38 29.93 -0.31
N LEU A 93 5.98 29.45 0.87
CA LEU A 93 5.74 28.03 1.10
C LEU A 93 4.62 27.48 0.19
N ARG A 94 3.58 28.26 -0.11
CA ARG A 94 2.54 27.89 -1.08
C ARG A 94 3.09 27.72 -2.48
N LEU A 95 3.96 28.61 -2.94
CA LEU A 95 4.57 28.53 -4.27
C LEU A 95 5.52 27.33 -4.38
N GLU A 96 6.40 27.15 -3.39
CA GLU A 96 7.32 26.00 -3.32
C GLU A 96 6.57 24.67 -3.27
N THR A 97 5.51 24.61 -2.46
CA THR A 97 4.66 23.42 -2.34
C THR A 97 3.94 23.13 -3.65
N ALA A 98 3.39 24.15 -4.32
CA ALA A 98 2.71 23.99 -5.59
C ALA A 98 3.65 23.47 -6.68
N GLU A 99 4.89 23.97 -6.70
CA GLU A 99 5.92 23.52 -7.62
C GLU A 99 6.36 22.09 -7.33
N LEU A 100 6.64 21.77 -6.06
CA LEU A 100 6.99 20.42 -5.63
C LEU A 100 5.90 19.41 -5.98
N VAL A 101 4.63 19.74 -5.73
CA VAL A 101 3.49 18.90 -6.11
C VAL A 101 3.44 18.73 -7.63
N ARG A 102 3.63 19.80 -8.41
CA ARG A 102 3.61 19.75 -9.88
C ARG A 102 4.67 18.80 -10.42
N GLU A 103 5.89 18.83 -9.87
CA GLU A 103 6.98 17.93 -10.26
C GLU A 103 6.76 16.50 -9.77
N ALA A 104 6.34 16.35 -8.51
CA ALA A 104 6.21 15.05 -7.85
C ALA A 104 4.99 14.25 -8.32
N THR A 105 3.94 14.91 -8.82
CA THR A 105 2.68 14.24 -9.17
C THR A 105 2.86 13.31 -10.36
N LEU A 106 2.39 12.08 -10.20
CA LEU A 106 2.32 11.09 -11.27
C LEU A 106 0.87 10.69 -11.50
N ARG A 107 0.32 11.02 -12.67
CA ARG A 107 -1.05 10.66 -13.05
C ARG A 107 -1.08 9.44 -13.95
N VAL A 108 -1.82 8.41 -13.55
CA VAL A 108 -2.01 7.18 -14.34
C VAL A 108 -3.41 7.10 -14.96
N SER A 109 -4.37 7.95 -14.56
CA SER A 109 -5.70 7.98 -15.17
C SER A 109 -5.81 9.08 -16.24
N PRO A 110 -6.50 8.84 -17.37
CA PRO A 110 -6.81 9.88 -18.34
C PRO A 110 -7.77 10.88 -17.69
N ALA A 111 -7.26 12.01 -17.20
CA ALA A 111 -8.11 13.11 -16.79
C ALA A 111 -8.70 13.75 -18.05
N GLU A 112 -10.02 13.61 -18.26
CA GLU A 112 -10.69 14.04 -19.49
C GLU A 112 -10.50 15.53 -19.84
N ASN A 113 -10.05 16.40 -18.91
CA ASN A 113 -10.10 17.85 -19.14
C ASN A 113 -8.99 18.72 -18.51
N ARG A 114 -7.72 18.26 -18.33
CA ARG A 114 -6.71 19.11 -17.64
C ARG A 114 -5.33 19.24 -18.28
N ARG A 115 -4.78 20.47 -18.18
CA ARG A 115 -3.42 20.92 -18.57
C ARG A 115 -2.23 20.19 -17.90
N GLY A 116 -2.49 19.18 -17.07
CA GLY A 116 -1.45 18.35 -16.46
C GLY A 116 -1.47 16.97 -17.10
N GLY A 117 -0.53 16.73 -18.01
CA GLY A 117 -0.50 15.54 -18.85
C GLY A 117 -0.44 14.25 -18.04
N GLU A 118 -1.24 13.27 -18.46
CA GLU A 118 -1.12 11.88 -18.03
C GLU A 118 0.32 11.39 -18.20
N ALA A 119 0.81 10.54 -17.30
CA ALA A 119 2.11 9.93 -17.47
C ALA A 119 2.14 9.20 -18.82
N ARG A 120 3.17 9.45 -19.64
CA ARG A 120 3.24 8.89 -21.01
C ARG A 120 3.10 7.36 -21.08
N TRP A 121 3.49 6.67 -20.00
CA TRP A 121 3.41 5.21 -19.90
C TRP A 121 2.09 4.70 -19.30
N ALA A 122 1.19 5.57 -18.85
CA ALA A 122 -0.04 5.17 -18.19
C ALA A 122 -0.99 4.33 -19.07
N PRO A 123 -1.16 4.60 -20.38
CA PRO A 123 -1.91 3.69 -21.26
C PRO A 123 -1.28 2.29 -21.34
N SER A 124 0.05 2.20 -21.31
CA SER A 124 0.78 0.93 -21.27
C SER A 124 0.56 0.21 -19.92
N ALA A 125 0.60 0.94 -18.80
CA ALA A 125 0.30 0.38 -17.50
C ALA A 125 -1.12 -0.17 -17.40
N ARG A 126 -2.14 0.54 -17.93
CA ARG A 126 -3.52 0.01 -17.97
C ARG A 126 -3.61 -1.29 -18.77
N ARG A 127 -3.09 -1.31 -19.99
CA ARG A 127 -3.04 -2.53 -20.82
C ARG A 127 -2.33 -3.68 -20.13
N TYR A 128 -1.24 -3.38 -19.41
CA TYR A 128 -0.51 -4.38 -18.64
C TYR A 128 -1.33 -4.89 -17.45
N VAL A 129 -2.01 -4.01 -16.71
CA VAL A 129 -2.93 -4.38 -15.63
C VAL A 129 -4.08 -5.24 -16.15
N ASP A 130 -4.65 -4.90 -17.30
CA ASP A 130 -5.69 -5.71 -17.96
C ASP A 130 -5.17 -7.10 -18.32
N ALA A 131 -3.97 -7.19 -18.90
CA ALA A 131 -3.32 -8.48 -19.21
C ALA A 131 -3.03 -9.31 -17.94
N VAL A 132 -2.64 -8.66 -16.84
CA VAL A 132 -2.45 -9.32 -15.54
C VAL A 132 -3.79 -9.83 -15.01
N LYS A 133 -4.86 -9.02 -15.09
CA LYS A 133 -6.21 -9.40 -14.67
C LYS A 133 -6.68 -10.62 -15.46
N GLU A 134 -6.60 -10.57 -16.79
CA GLU A 134 -6.95 -11.70 -17.67
C GLU A 134 -6.15 -12.97 -17.34
N ALA A 135 -4.84 -12.84 -17.11
CA ALA A 135 -3.99 -13.99 -16.79
C ALA A 135 -4.33 -14.63 -15.42
N VAL A 136 -4.71 -13.82 -14.43
CA VAL A 136 -5.11 -14.29 -13.09
C VAL A 136 -6.52 -14.86 -13.09
N THR A 137 -7.46 -14.25 -13.80
CA THR A 137 -8.84 -14.74 -13.89
C THR A 137 -8.98 -15.95 -14.82
N GLY A 138 -8.05 -16.14 -15.76
CA GLY A 138 -8.00 -17.29 -16.67
C GLY A 138 -7.35 -18.56 -16.08
N LEU A 139 -7.04 -18.59 -14.78
CA LEU A 139 -6.44 -19.78 -14.16
C LEU A 139 -7.46 -20.92 -14.04
N GLY A 140 -7.03 -22.16 -14.28
CA GLY A 140 -7.87 -23.33 -14.05
C GLY A 140 -8.03 -23.66 -12.57
N GLY A 141 -9.10 -24.38 -12.23
CA GLY A 141 -9.28 -24.94 -10.89
C GLY A 141 -8.19 -25.96 -10.53
N ALA A 142 -7.89 -26.09 -9.24
CA ALA A 142 -6.88 -27.02 -8.72
C ALA A 142 -7.19 -27.42 -7.27
N THR A 143 -6.63 -28.54 -6.83
CA THR A 143 -6.53 -28.86 -5.40
C THR A 143 -5.18 -28.37 -4.91
N LEU A 144 -5.16 -27.49 -3.92
CA LEU A 144 -3.95 -26.88 -3.40
C LEU A 144 -3.58 -27.49 -2.03
N GLY A 145 -2.29 -27.65 -1.79
CA GLY A 145 -1.72 -28.11 -0.53
C GLY A 145 -0.31 -27.55 -0.27
N PRO A 146 0.35 -27.95 0.83
CA PRO A 146 1.68 -27.48 1.21
C PRO A 146 2.78 -27.66 0.15
N GLU A 147 2.62 -28.63 -0.75
CA GLU A 147 3.50 -28.87 -1.89
C GLU A 147 3.49 -27.73 -2.91
N ALA A 148 2.38 -26.98 -3.00
CA ALA A 148 2.27 -25.81 -3.85
C ALA A 148 2.98 -24.57 -3.27
N ALA A 149 3.49 -24.61 -2.03
CA ALA A 149 4.24 -23.51 -1.41
C ALA A 149 5.73 -23.43 -1.82
N ALA A 150 6.16 -24.25 -2.78
CA ALA A 150 7.53 -24.26 -3.32
C ALA A 150 7.60 -23.58 -4.70
N PHE A 151 8.61 -22.73 -4.90
CA PHE A 151 8.87 -22.00 -6.14
C PHE A 151 10.37 -21.93 -6.44
N PRO A 152 10.86 -22.26 -7.64
CA PRO A 152 10.15 -22.85 -8.79
C PRO A 152 9.69 -24.30 -8.52
N PRO A 153 8.82 -24.90 -9.35
CA PRO A 153 8.33 -26.26 -9.13
C PRO A 153 9.46 -27.31 -9.13
N ALA A 154 9.36 -28.31 -8.26
CA ALA A 154 10.35 -29.38 -8.10
C ALA A 154 10.56 -30.26 -9.34
N GLU A 155 9.66 -30.18 -10.33
CA GLU A 155 9.67 -31.00 -11.55
C GLU A 155 10.63 -30.51 -12.65
N SER A 156 11.38 -29.43 -12.44
CA SER A 156 12.38 -29.03 -13.44
C SER A 156 13.59 -29.95 -13.38
N ASP A 157 13.77 -30.76 -14.42
CA ASP A 157 14.85 -31.72 -14.68
C ASP A 157 16.10 -31.57 -13.81
N SER A 158 16.40 -32.67 -13.10
CA SER A 158 17.34 -32.91 -12.00
C SER A 158 18.82 -32.55 -12.20
N LYS A 159 19.19 -31.82 -13.27
CA LYS A 159 20.61 -31.49 -13.56
C LYS A 159 21.09 -30.16 -13.00
N LYS A 160 20.19 -29.27 -12.57
CA LYS A 160 20.57 -28.05 -11.84
C LYS A 160 19.75 -27.97 -10.56
N LYS A 161 20.37 -28.35 -9.43
CA LYS A 161 19.84 -28.10 -8.08
C LYS A 161 19.83 -26.58 -7.82
N GLY A 162 18.93 -25.86 -8.49
CA GLY A 162 18.60 -24.50 -8.12
C GLY A 162 18.06 -24.49 -6.70
N ARG A 163 18.37 -23.46 -5.92
CA ARG A 163 17.76 -23.28 -4.60
C ARG A 163 16.26 -23.10 -4.81
N LEU A 164 15.48 -24.10 -4.38
CA LEU A 164 14.03 -23.96 -4.29
C LEU A 164 13.72 -22.95 -3.19
N TYR A 165 13.04 -21.87 -3.54
CA TYR A 165 12.46 -20.97 -2.56
C TYR A 165 11.18 -21.63 -2.03
N ARG A 166 11.09 -21.76 -0.70
CA ARG A 166 9.91 -22.32 -0.05
C ARG A 166 9.33 -21.27 0.87
N VAL A 167 8.04 -20.99 0.70
CA VAL A 167 7.32 -20.12 1.63
C VAL A 167 7.15 -20.89 2.95
N PRO A 168 7.57 -20.31 4.10
CA PRO A 168 7.34 -20.93 5.39
C PRO A 168 5.82 -21.00 5.65
N LEU A 169 5.37 -22.18 6.06
CA LEU A 169 3.99 -22.44 6.43
C LEU A 169 3.94 -22.67 7.95
N GLU A 170 3.07 -21.94 8.64
CA GLU A 170 3.06 -21.88 10.10
C GLU A 170 1.77 -22.45 10.72
N SER A 171 0.82 -22.89 9.89
CA SER A 171 -0.46 -23.37 10.41
C SER A 171 -0.31 -24.61 11.29
N ASP A 172 -1.17 -24.70 12.29
CA ASP A 172 -1.27 -25.88 13.15
C ASP A 172 -1.51 -27.16 12.34
N LYS A 173 -2.28 -27.07 11.24
CA LYS A 173 -2.49 -28.15 10.28
C LYS A 173 -1.19 -28.57 9.60
N HIS A 174 -0.42 -27.61 9.07
CA HIS A 174 0.88 -27.90 8.46
C HIS A 174 1.85 -28.52 9.47
N VAL A 175 1.96 -27.95 10.66
CA VAL A 175 2.87 -28.44 11.71
C VAL A 175 2.50 -29.86 12.15
N LYS A 176 1.20 -30.17 12.30
CA LYS A 176 0.74 -31.53 12.61
C LYS A 176 1.14 -32.54 11.54
N VAL A 177 0.92 -32.22 10.26
CA VAL A 177 1.32 -33.08 9.12
C VAL A 177 2.83 -33.26 9.06
N ALA A 178 3.61 -32.19 9.26
CA ALA A 178 5.06 -32.24 9.27
C ALA A 178 5.63 -33.06 10.44
N ARG A 179 4.92 -33.11 11.58
CA ARG A 179 5.27 -33.95 12.73
C ARG A 179 4.88 -35.41 12.52
N SER A 180 3.74 -35.70 11.89
CA SER A 180 3.30 -37.08 11.63
C SER A 180 4.12 -37.76 10.54
N SER A 181 4.58 -37.02 9.52
CA SER A 181 5.42 -37.60 8.45
C SER A 181 6.73 -38.19 8.99
N LYS A 182 7.29 -37.63 10.07
CA LYS A 182 8.46 -38.18 10.76
C LYS A 182 8.20 -39.53 11.43
N ARG A 183 6.94 -39.88 11.70
CA ARG A 183 6.55 -41.13 12.35
C ARG A 183 6.21 -42.26 11.37
N GLY A 184 6.25 -42.01 10.06
CA GLY A 184 5.94 -43.01 9.04
C GLY A 184 4.44 -43.27 8.83
N ASP A 185 3.56 -42.47 9.45
CA ASP A 185 2.11 -42.59 9.26
C ASP A 185 1.70 -42.03 7.89
N ALA A 186 1.68 -42.92 6.87
CA ALA A 186 1.26 -42.60 5.51
C ALA A 186 -0.24 -42.23 5.39
N ALA A 187 -1.02 -42.41 6.47
CA ALA A 187 -2.45 -42.15 6.50
C ALA A 187 -2.84 -40.66 6.59
N ASN A 188 -1.90 -39.76 6.91
CA ASN A 188 -2.16 -38.32 6.87
C ASN A 188 -1.98 -37.79 5.44
N ALA A 189 -2.99 -38.03 4.60
CA ALA A 189 -3.18 -37.28 3.36
C ALA A 189 -3.04 -35.78 3.69
N GLY A 190 -2.07 -35.11 3.07
CA GLY A 190 -1.71 -33.74 3.41
C GLY A 190 -2.92 -32.83 3.43
N TRP A 191 -2.89 -31.81 4.30
CA TRP A 191 -3.94 -30.81 4.37
C TRP A 191 -4.08 -30.11 3.00
N THR A 192 -5.16 -30.41 2.28
CA THR A 192 -5.48 -29.79 0.98
C THR A 192 -6.77 -28.99 1.06
N PHE A 193 -6.98 -28.12 0.07
CA PHE A 193 -8.20 -27.35 -0.10
C PHE A 193 -8.48 -27.09 -1.58
N PRO A 194 -9.76 -27.05 -1.99
CA PRO A 194 -10.12 -26.78 -3.38
C PRO A 194 -9.88 -25.30 -3.74
N PHE A 195 -9.43 -25.06 -4.96
CA PHE A 195 -9.39 -23.76 -5.60
C PHE A 195 -10.23 -23.84 -6.88
N ALA A 196 -11.34 -23.09 -6.93
CA ALA A 196 -12.29 -23.14 -8.04
C ALA A 196 -11.74 -22.60 -9.37
N GLY A 197 -10.56 -21.95 -9.34
CA GLY A 197 -9.92 -21.35 -10.51
C GLY A 197 -9.97 -19.83 -10.49
N GLY A 198 -9.37 -19.22 -11.50
CA GLY A 198 -9.23 -17.77 -11.62
C GLY A 198 -10.56 -17.03 -11.71
N GLY A 199 -11.63 -17.68 -12.21
CA GLY A 199 -12.97 -17.08 -12.24
C GLY A 199 -13.54 -16.77 -10.85
N SER A 200 -13.01 -17.40 -9.80
CA SER A 200 -13.36 -17.09 -8.39
C SER A 200 -12.56 -15.92 -7.81
N LEU A 201 -11.57 -15.41 -8.54
CA LEU A 201 -10.72 -14.30 -8.13
C LEU A 201 -11.21 -13.01 -8.76
N ASP A 202 -11.19 -11.92 -7.99
CA ASP A 202 -11.28 -10.57 -8.53
C ASP A 202 -9.93 -9.86 -8.40
N VAL A 203 -9.61 -9.02 -9.37
CA VAL A 203 -8.37 -8.23 -9.39
C VAL A 203 -8.77 -6.77 -9.48
N VAL A 204 -8.48 -6.03 -8.41
CA VAL A 204 -8.85 -4.62 -8.25
C VAL A 204 -7.65 -3.77 -7.89
N PRO A 205 -7.52 -2.55 -8.45
CA PRO A 205 -6.57 -1.56 -7.97
C PRO A 205 -6.79 -1.23 -6.49
N VAL A 206 -5.70 -1.08 -5.71
CA VAL A 206 -5.77 -0.67 -4.30
C VAL A 206 -4.69 0.36 -3.95
N GLY A 207 -4.81 0.96 -2.76
CA GLY A 207 -3.86 1.96 -2.27
C GLY A 207 -3.79 3.17 -3.18
N SER A 208 -2.60 3.72 -3.40
CA SER A 208 -2.44 4.92 -4.26
C SER A 208 -2.83 4.73 -5.72
N PHE A 209 -2.81 3.49 -6.21
CA PHE A 209 -3.23 3.21 -7.59
C PHE A 209 -4.74 3.05 -7.70
N GLY A 210 -5.39 2.49 -6.67
CA GLY A 210 -6.85 2.35 -6.62
C GLY A 210 -7.59 3.63 -6.26
N ALA A 211 -6.96 4.54 -5.52
CA ALA A 211 -7.58 5.81 -5.20
C ALA A 211 -7.84 6.66 -6.45
N ASP A 212 -9.00 7.33 -6.48
CA ASP A 212 -9.40 8.26 -7.52
C ASP A 212 -8.28 9.26 -7.81
N GLY A 213 -7.99 9.48 -9.10
CA GLY A 213 -6.93 10.39 -9.51
C GLY A 213 -5.49 9.92 -9.21
N SER A 214 -5.30 8.66 -8.80
CA SER A 214 -3.99 8.09 -8.43
C SER A 214 -3.37 8.74 -7.19
N ALA A 215 -4.17 8.97 -6.15
CA ALA A 215 -3.75 9.71 -4.95
C ALA A 215 -2.48 9.14 -4.29
N GLY A 216 -1.43 9.95 -4.25
CA GLY A 216 -0.14 9.56 -3.64
C GLY A 216 0.79 8.76 -4.56
N LEU A 217 0.47 8.57 -5.84
CA LEU A 217 1.46 8.13 -6.83
C LEU A 217 2.45 9.28 -7.11
N ALA A 218 3.73 8.97 -6.91
CA ALA A 218 4.82 9.93 -7.02
C ALA A 218 5.71 9.58 -8.22
N ALA A 219 6.17 10.60 -8.93
CA ALA A 219 7.17 10.47 -9.97
C ALA A 219 8.47 9.90 -9.36
N ARG A 220 9.28 9.24 -10.18
CA ARG A 220 10.48 8.53 -9.72
C ARG A 220 11.42 9.38 -8.86
N HIS A 221 11.63 10.65 -9.23
CA HIS A 221 12.51 11.55 -8.47
C HIS A 221 11.95 11.86 -7.08
N ALA A 222 10.64 12.12 -6.98
CA ALA A 222 9.93 12.32 -5.72
C ALA A 222 9.77 11.01 -4.91
N ASN A 223 9.83 9.86 -5.58
CA ASN A 223 9.79 8.53 -4.98
C ASN A 223 11.19 8.02 -4.56
N GLY A 224 12.13 8.91 -4.23
CA GLY A 224 13.48 8.54 -3.80
C GLY A 224 14.31 7.80 -4.86
N GLY A 225 14.02 8.01 -6.14
CA GLY A 225 14.65 7.29 -7.25
C GLY A 225 14.07 5.90 -7.52
N VAL A 226 13.11 5.45 -6.72
CA VAL A 226 12.47 4.13 -6.82
C VAL A 226 11.39 4.13 -7.90
N VAL A 227 11.34 3.05 -8.68
CA VAL A 227 10.31 2.85 -9.71
C VAL A 227 8.93 2.77 -9.03
N PRO A 228 7.92 3.53 -9.50
CA PRO A 228 6.56 3.44 -8.97
C PRO A 228 6.04 2.00 -8.97
N VAL A 229 5.42 1.59 -7.89
CA VAL A 229 4.77 0.29 -7.75
C VAL A 229 3.25 0.51 -7.71
N LEU A 230 2.54 -0.15 -8.61
CA LEU A 230 1.08 -0.13 -8.68
C LEU A 230 0.56 -1.35 -7.91
N ASP A 231 -0.25 -1.12 -6.89
CA ASP A 231 -0.78 -2.20 -6.06
C ASP A 231 -2.13 -2.69 -6.62
N LEU A 232 -2.23 -4.00 -6.83
CA LEU A 232 -3.45 -4.70 -7.19
C LEU A 232 -3.78 -5.71 -6.10
N ALA A 233 -5.01 -5.70 -5.60
CA ALA A 233 -5.52 -6.74 -4.74
C ALA A 233 -6.11 -7.88 -5.58
N VAL A 234 -5.70 -9.11 -5.27
CA VAL A 234 -6.28 -10.36 -5.76
C VAL A 234 -7.18 -10.90 -4.66
N LEU A 235 -8.49 -10.76 -4.85
CA LEU A 235 -9.52 -11.03 -3.86
C LEU A 235 -10.19 -12.36 -4.16
N PHE A 236 -10.24 -13.23 -3.16
CA PHE A 236 -11.01 -14.47 -3.23
C PHE A 236 -12.21 -14.41 -2.27
N GLU A 237 -13.22 -15.24 -2.52
CA GLU A 237 -14.42 -15.29 -1.70
C GLU A 237 -14.10 -15.87 -0.30
N GLY A 238 -14.56 -15.15 0.72
CA GLY A 238 -14.59 -15.61 2.10
C GLY A 238 -15.98 -16.15 2.48
N GLY A 239 -16.07 -16.80 3.64
CA GLY A 239 -17.32 -17.33 4.17
C GLY A 239 -17.42 -18.85 4.05
N ASP A 240 -18.53 -19.39 4.56
CA ASP A 240 -18.77 -20.82 4.52
C ASP A 240 -19.03 -21.28 3.07
N GLY A 241 -18.16 -22.16 2.57
CA GLY A 241 -18.13 -22.57 1.16
C GLY A 241 -17.15 -21.77 0.28
N GLY A 242 -16.59 -20.67 0.79
CA GLY A 242 -15.54 -19.91 0.14
C GLY A 242 -14.15 -20.54 0.25
N PHE A 243 -13.14 -19.84 -0.28
CA PHE A 243 -11.74 -20.27 -0.21
C PHE A 243 -11.21 -20.26 1.25
N ALA A 244 -11.64 -19.27 2.02
CA ALA A 244 -11.39 -19.14 3.45
C ALA A 244 -12.70 -18.99 4.22
N GLY A 245 -12.88 -19.77 5.29
CA GLY A 245 -14.14 -19.77 6.04
C GLY A 245 -14.02 -20.39 7.43
N GLY A 246 -15.13 -20.40 8.16
CA GLY A 246 -15.23 -20.94 9.52
C GLY A 246 -14.11 -20.43 10.45
N LYS A 247 -13.28 -21.36 10.93
CA LYS A 247 -12.18 -21.09 11.90
C LYS A 247 -10.81 -20.94 11.24
N ASP A 248 -10.73 -20.63 9.95
CA ASP A 248 -9.43 -20.45 9.27
C ASP A 248 -8.66 -19.21 9.76
N TYR A 249 -9.30 -18.27 10.45
CA TYR A 249 -8.63 -17.11 11.05
C TYR A 249 -7.73 -17.52 12.23
N LEU A 250 -7.87 -18.75 12.74
CA LEU A 250 -7.05 -19.26 13.83
C LEU A 250 -5.76 -19.91 13.33
N ASN A 251 -4.69 -19.73 14.09
CA ASN A 251 -3.44 -20.48 13.97
C ASN A 251 -2.88 -20.52 12.54
N HIS A 252 -2.79 -19.36 11.88
CA HIS A 252 -2.21 -19.18 10.54
C HIS A 252 -2.84 -19.99 9.39
N ARG A 253 -3.99 -20.64 9.59
CA ARG A 253 -4.62 -21.46 8.54
C ARG A 253 -4.97 -20.62 7.31
N TYR A 254 -5.57 -19.45 7.52
CA TYR A 254 -5.86 -18.47 6.48
C TYR A 254 -4.58 -18.00 5.78
N THR A 255 -3.58 -17.60 6.56
CA THR A 255 -2.30 -17.09 6.06
C THR A 255 -1.58 -18.11 5.17
N ASP A 256 -1.54 -19.37 5.59
CA ASP A 256 -0.97 -20.46 4.79
C ASP A 256 -1.75 -20.69 3.49
N LYS A 257 -3.10 -20.75 3.55
CA LYS A 257 -3.95 -20.88 2.34
C LYS A 257 -3.69 -19.76 1.35
N ARG A 258 -3.69 -18.52 1.83
CA ARG A 258 -3.41 -17.30 1.07
C ARG A 258 -2.02 -17.36 0.42
N ASN A 259 -1.01 -17.76 1.17
CA ASN A 259 0.37 -17.83 0.69
C ASN A 259 0.55 -18.96 -0.35
N ILE A 260 -0.08 -20.11 -0.14
CA ILE A 260 -0.12 -21.21 -1.13
C ILE A 260 -0.77 -20.73 -2.43
N LEU A 261 -1.88 -19.99 -2.35
CA LEU A 261 -2.53 -19.40 -3.53
C LEU A 261 -1.59 -18.41 -4.23
N ALA A 262 -0.90 -17.54 -3.48
CA ALA A 262 0.06 -16.60 -4.05
C ALA A 262 1.17 -17.31 -4.86
N VAL A 263 1.75 -18.38 -4.30
CA VAL A 263 2.77 -19.19 -5.00
C VAL A 263 2.18 -19.93 -6.20
N HIS A 264 0.95 -20.45 -6.09
CA HIS A 264 0.26 -21.06 -7.21
C HIS A 264 0.09 -20.06 -8.38
N VAL A 265 -0.40 -18.86 -8.09
CA VAL A 265 -0.53 -17.78 -9.09
C VAL A 265 0.84 -17.43 -9.68
N ALA A 266 1.88 -17.31 -8.85
CA ALA A 266 3.24 -17.05 -9.32
C ALA A 266 3.73 -18.12 -10.31
N ARG A 267 3.50 -19.40 -10.01
CA ARG A 267 3.85 -20.53 -10.88
C ARG A 267 3.14 -20.43 -12.22
N GLN A 268 1.85 -20.09 -12.21
CA GLN A 268 1.06 -19.96 -13.44
C GLN A 268 1.51 -18.77 -14.28
N LEU A 269 1.71 -17.60 -13.67
CA LEU A 269 2.18 -16.38 -14.35
C LEU A 269 3.61 -16.51 -14.89
N SER A 270 4.44 -17.35 -14.28
CA SER A 270 5.82 -17.63 -14.73
C SER A 270 5.90 -18.59 -15.91
N GLN A 271 4.78 -19.18 -16.36
CA GLN A 271 4.79 -20.09 -17.51
C GLN A 271 5.19 -19.37 -18.80
N LYS A 272 5.78 -20.12 -19.74
CA LYS A 272 6.21 -19.59 -21.05
C LYS A 272 5.10 -18.86 -21.80
N LYS A 273 3.84 -19.27 -21.62
CA LYS A 273 2.66 -18.65 -22.24
C LYS A 273 2.47 -17.19 -21.83
N HIS A 274 2.76 -16.86 -20.56
CA HIS A 274 2.53 -15.54 -19.95
C HIS A 274 3.78 -14.68 -19.90
N ARG A 275 4.97 -15.27 -20.08
CA ARG A 275 6.26 -14.55 -19.99
C ARG A 275 6.36 -13.35 -20.94
N LYS A 276 5.71 -13.39 -22.11
CA LYS A 276 5.73 -12.28 -23.09
C LYS A 276 4.83 -11.11 -22.70
N SER A 277 3.74 -11.34 -21.98
CA SER A 277 2.79 -10.30 -21.57
C SER A 277 3.08 -9.80 -20.16
N ILE A 278 3.39 -10.72 -19.23
CA ILE A 278 3.58 -10.42 -17.81
C ILE A 278 5.04 -10.08 -17.49
N GLY A 279 6.02 -10.67 -18.17
CA GLY A 279 7.44 -10.44 -17.88
C GLY A 279 7.95 -11.28 -16.72
N GLU A 280 8.66 -10.66 -15.78
CA GLU A 280 9.25 -11.35 -14.64
C GLU A 280 8.33 -11.34 -13.42
N VAL A 281 8.29 -12.46 -12.70
CA VAL A 281 7.47 -12.64 -11.49
C VAL A 281 8.41 -12.93 -10.32
N HIS A 282 8.37 -12.08 -9.30
CA HIS A 282 9.18 -12.20 -8.09
C HIS A 282 8.27 -12.40 -6.87
N LEU A 283 8.66 -13.27 -5.94
CA LEU A 283 8.00 -13.35 -4.63
C LEU A 283 8.53 -12.22 -3.74
N CYS A 284 7.63 -11.56 -3.01
CA CYS A 284 8.01 -10.50 -2.07
C CYS A 284 7.17 -10.57 -0.79
N GLN A 285 7.67 -9.97 0.29
CA GLN A 285 6.88 -9.71 1.49
C GLN A 285 6.04 -8.44 1.30
N VAL A 286 4.76 -8.51 1.67
CA VAL A 286 3.85 -7.38 1.57
C VAL A 286 4.10 -6.46 2.77
N PHE A 287 4.54 -5.23 2.50
CA PHE A 287 4.78 -4.19 3.50
C PHE A 287 5.73 -4.59 4.65
N GLY A 288 6.66 -5.51 4.39
CA GLY A 288 7.60 -6.02 5.41
C GLY A 288 7.00 -7.08 6.34
N ASP A 289 5.73 -7.46 6.15
CA ASP A 289 5.12 -8.56 6.90
C ASP A 289 5.55 -9.90 6.33
N ALA A 290 6.41 -10.61 7.07
CA ALA A 290 6.92 -11.93 6.69
C ALA A 290 5.82 -12.99 6.53
N ARG A 291 4.65 -12.78 7.14
CA ARG A 291 3.50 -13.68 7.04
C ARG A 291 2.74 -13.50 5.73
N LYS A 292 2.90 -12.35 5.07
CA LYS A 292 2.14 -12.00 3.86
C LYS A 292 3.04 -12.08 2.63
N VAL A 293 2.90 -13.18 1.89
CA VAL A 293 3.53 -13.28 0.56
C VAL A 293 2.68 -12.52 -0.46
N GLY A 294 3.36 -11.77 -1.34
CA GLY A 294 2.80 -11.11 -2.51
C GLY A 294 3.70 -11.34 -3.73
N LEU A 295 3.25 -10.89 -4.90
CA LEU A 295 4.01 -11.00 -6.14
C LEU A 295 4.43 -9.62 -6.61
N LEU A 296 5.69 -9.45 -7.00
CA LEU A 296 6.19 -8.26 -7.67
C LEU A 296 6.45 -8.58 -9.14
N LEU A 297 5.64 -8.01 -10.01
CA LEU A 297 5.70 -8.19 -11.45
C LEU A 297 6.53 -7.06 -12.07
N THR A 298 7.49 -7.44 -12.91
CA THR A 298 8.26 -6.50 -13.73
C THR A 298 7.84 -6.69 -15.18
N PRO A 299 7.14 -5.69 -15.78
CA PRO A 299 6.71 -5.76 -17.17
C PRO A 299 7.90 -6.03 -18.10
N PRO A 300 7.68 -6.75 -19.20
CA PRO A 300 8.71 -6.91 -20.22
C PRO A 300 9.06 -5.55 -20.82
N ASP A 301 10.32 -5.35 -21.20
CA ASP A 301 10.70 -4.15 -21.93
C ASP A 301 9.89 -4.08 -23.23
N GLU A 302 9.10 -3.01 -23.40
CA GLU A 302 8.42 -2.76 -24.67
C GLU A 302 9.49 -2.62 -25.74
N GLU A 303 9.67 -3.63 -26.59
CA GLU A 303 10.51 -3.47 -27.77
C GLU A 303 9.94 -2.29 -28.55
N PRO A 304 10.70 -1.18 -28.68
CA PRO A 304 10.21 0.04 -29.33
C PRO A 304 9.84 -0.36 -30.73
N GLY A 305 8.52 -0.40 -30.99
CA GLY A 305 7.91 -1.30 -31.96
C GLY A 305 8.84 -1.70 -33.09
N LYS A 306 9.00 -3.02 -33.29
CA LYS A 306 9.17 -3.55 -34.64
C LYS A 306 7.95 -3.10 -35.45
N LYS A 307 7.89 -1.80 -35.79
CA LYS A 307 7.10 -1.29 -36.90
C LYS A 307 7.49 -2.22 -38.01
N ASP A 308 6.51 -2.89 -38.58
CA ASP A 308 6.65 -3.69 -39.78
C ASP A 308 7.25 -2.81 -40.88
N SER A 309 8.55 -2.59 -40.84
CA SER A 309 9.35 -2.02 -41.91
C SER A 309 9.57 -3.13 -42.92
N LYS A 310 8.48 -3.78 -43.32
CA LYS A 310 8.34 -4.52 -44.58
C LYS A 310 8.14 -3.49 -45.69
N LYS A 311 8.99 -2.46 -45.74
CA LYS A 311 9.01 -1.45 -46.80
C LYS A 311 10.36 -1.49 -47.49
N LYS A 312 10.39 -2.35 -48.51
CA LYS A 312 11.01 -2.09 -49.83
C LYS A 312 12.51 -1.77 -49.79
N LYS A 313 13.29 -2.85 -49.88
CA LYS A 313 14.65 -2.92 -50.44
C LYS A 313 14.78 -2.00 -51.66
N ARG A 314 15.26 -0.76 -51.47
CA ARG A 314 15.92 0.01 -52.53
C ARG A 314 17.40 0.11 -52.16
N LYS A 315 18.18 -0.44 -53.08
CA LYS A 315 19.63 -0.58 -53.12
C LYS A 315 20.29 0.80 -53.34
N ARG A 316 21.54 0.91 -52.89
CA ARG A 316 22.51 2.04 -52.93
C ARG A 316 22.43 2.89 -51.65
N GLY A 317 23.40 2.89 -50.75
CA GLY A 317 24.83 2.64 -50.88
C GLY A 317 25.51 3.91 -50.36
N GLY A 318 26.18 3.83 -49.22
CA GLY A 318 26.92 4.97 -48.65
C GLY A 318 26.84 5.06 -47.12
N GLU A 319 28.03 4.91 -46.53
CA GLU A 319 28.49 5.31 -45.19
C GLU A 319 27.95 4.65 -43.91
N GLU A 320 28.91 3.96 -43.27
CA GLU A 320 28.88 3.31 -41.97
C GLU A 320 28.77 4.34 -40.83
N ALA A 321 27.55 4.80 -40.54
CA ALA A 321 27.30 5.53 -39.30
C ALA A 321 27.25 4.53 -38.13
N LYS A 322 28.25 4.60 -37.24
CA LYS A 322 28.33 3.85 -35.97
C LYS A 322 27.02 3.96 -35.20
N GLY A 323 26.23 2.88 -35.24
CA GLY A 323 24.94 2.77 -34.56
C GLY A 323 25.15 2.82 -33.05
N GLY A 324 24.82 3.96 -32.44
CA GLY A 324 24.71 4.07 -30.99
C GLY A 324 23.70 3.05 -30.48
N GLU A 325 24.14 2.18 -29.56
CA GLU A 325 23.26 1.29 -28.80
C GLU A 325 22.11 2.12 -28.23
N LYS A 326 20.92 1.93 -28.79
CA LYS A 326 19.69 2.45 -28.20
C LYS A 326 19.51 1.72 -26.88
N LYS A 327 19.94 2.38 -25.80
CA LYS A 327 19.77 1.90 -24.42
C LYS A 327 18.33 1.39 -24.28
N ALA A 328 18.21 0.12 -23.89
CA ALA A 328 16.94 -0.52 -23.63
C ALA A 328 16.05 0.40 -22.78
N GLY A 329 14.76 0.47 -23.14
CA GLY A 329 13.82 1.38 -22.52
C GLY A 329 13.78 1.15 -21.01
N LYS A 330 14.18 2.15 -20.23
CA LYS A 330 14.21 2.05 -18.77
C LYS A 330 12.81 1.70 -18.23
N LEU A 331 12.71 0.62 -17.44
CA LEU A 331 11.50 0.24 -16.71
C LEU A 331 10.81 1.44 -16.04
N ARG A 332 9.50 1.57 -16.28
CA ARG A 332 8.72 2.76 -15.91
C ARG A 332 7.89 2.56 -14.64
N PHE A 333 7.41 1.35 -14.41
CA PHE A 333 6.60 0.97 -13.27
C PHE A 333 6.79 -0.52 -12.94
N ARG A 334 6.31 -0.94 -11.77
CA ARG A 334 6.13 -2.35 -11.39
C ARG A 334 4.70 -2.54 -10.92
N VAL A 335 4.22 -3.77 -10.92
CA VAL A 335 2.91 -4.12 -10.36
C VAL A 335 3.11 -5.07 -9.20
N ARG A 336 2.46 -4.83 -8.07
CA ARG A 336 2.49 -5.73 -6.93
C ARG A 336 1.10 -6.33 -6.71
N LEU A 337 1.03 -7.65 -6.70
CA LEU A 337 -0.18 -8.39 -6.36
C LEU A 337 -0.20 -8.69 -4.86
N ILE A 338 -1.25 -8.24 -4.19
CA ILE A 338 -1.53 -8.44 -2.78
C ILE A 338 -2.76 -9.33 -2.68
N PHE A 339 -2.70 -10.40 -1.89
CA PHE A 339 -3.83 -11.32 -1.75
C PHE A 339 -4.66 -10.92 -0.54
N GLY A 340 -5.98 -10.96 -0.68
CA GLY A 340 -6.93 -10.59 0.36
C GLY A 340 -8.28 -11.25 0.14
N VAL A 341 -9.25 -10.91 0.99
CA VAL A 341 -10.60 -11.46 0.91
C VAL A 341 -11.54 -10.44 0.29
N ARG A 342 -12.39 -10.88 -0.63
CA ARG A 342 -13.46 -10.04 -1.16
C ARG A 342 -14.42 -9.70 0.00
N PRO A 343 -14.76 -8.41 0.22
CA PRO A 343 -15.82 -8.07 1.15
C PRO A 343 -17.12 -8.74 0.71
N THR A 344 -17.72 -9.55 1.58
CA THR A 344 -19.10 -9.97 1.41
C THR A 344 -19.96 -8.73 1.68
N VAL A 345 -20.49 -8.15 0.61
CA VAL A 345 -21.63 -7.23 0.73
C VAL A 345 -22.78 -8.15 1.11
N GLY A 346 -23.28 -8.05 2.35
CA GLY A 346 -24.45 -8.81 2.76
C GLY A 346 -25.51 -8.61 1.68
N ALA A 347 -25.92 -9.70 1.03
CA ALA A 347 -27.07 -9.63 0.14
C ALA A 347 -28.21 -9.10 0.99
N ASP A 348 -28.79 -7.94 0.62
CA ASP A 348 -29.87 -7.27 1.34
C ASP A 348 -30.76 -8.30 2.04
N LEU A 349 -30.47 -8.54 3.32
CA LEU A 349 -31.36 -9.31 4.18
C LEU A 349 -32.55 -8.38 4.29
N GLY A 350 -33.62 -8.75 3.60
CA GLY A 350 -34.71 -7.87 3.19
C GLY A 350 -35.19 -6.94 4.29
N ASP A 351 -35.71 -5.79 3.84
CA ASP A 351 -36.37 -4.70 4.56
C ASP A 351 -37.36 -5.14 5.67
N ASP A 352 -36.88 -5.82 6.70
CA ASP A 352 -37.61 -5.97 7.96
C ASP A 352 -37.35 -4.68 8.75
N ASP A 353 -38.20 -3.72 8.39
CA ASP A 353 -38.55 -2.42 8.97
C ASP A 353 -38.12 -2.18 10.43
N ASP A 354 -37.72 -0.93 10.69
CA ASP A 354 -37.71 -0.24 12.00
C ASP A 354 -36.49 -0.32 12.94
N SER A 355 -35.26 -0.60 12.49
CA SER A 355 -34.08 -0.36 13.35
C SER A 355 -33.06 0.62 12.76
N ASP A 356 -32.85 1.70 13.52
CA ASP A 356 -31.92 2.82 13.32
C ASP A 356 -30.78 2.56 12.33
N ALA A 357 -30.67 3.46 11.33
CA ALA A 357 -29.71 3.54 10.22
C ALA A 357 -28.21 3.38 10.60
N SER A 358 -27.86 2.23 11.13
CA SER A 358 -26.56 1.89 11.69
C SER A 358 -25.79 1.12 10.64
N SER A 359 -25.02 1.86 9.83
CA SER A 359 -23.89 1.45 8.99
C SER A 359 -23.97 0.04 8.37
N PRO A 360 -24.00 -0.10 7.02
CA PRO A 360 -24.09 -1.41 6.35
C PRO A 360 -23.10 -2.39 6.98
N GLY A 361 -23.64 -3.43 7.61
CA GLY A 361 -22.89 -4.33 8.46
C GLY A 361 -21.72 -4.91 7.69
N LEU A 362 -20.52 -4.83 8.28
CA LEU A 362 -19.34 -5.49 7.75
C LEU A 362 -19.51 -6.98 7.98
N GLU A 363 -20.32 -7.65 7.17
CA GLU A 363 -20.40 -9.10 7.20
C GLU A 363 -19.04 -9.60 6.74
N SER A 364 -18.30 -10.15 7.70
CA SER A 364 -16.96 -10.70 7.53
C SER A 364 -17.04 -12.10 8.11
N TRP A 365 -16.50 -13.08 7.39
CA TRP A 365 -16.43 -14.46 7.88
C TRP A 365 -15.61 -14.56 9.18
N ILE A 366 -14.73 -13.59 9.45
CA ILE A 366 -14.11 -13.40 10.76
C ILE A 366 -15.03 -12.52 11.61
N PRO A 367 -15.49 -12.98 12.78
CA PRO A 367 -16.28 -12.15 13.69
C PRO A 367 -15.52 -10.86 14.06
N PRO A 368 -16.15 -9.66 13.99
CA PRO A 368 -15.47 -8.41 14.33
C PRO A 368 -14.86 -8.40 15.74
N SER A 369 -15.51 -9.07 16.70
CA SER A 369 -15.02 -9.24 18.07
C SER A 369 -13.69 -10.00 18.15
N ARG A 370 -13.35 -10.82 17.13
CA ARG A 370 -12.07 -11.51 16.98
C ARG A 370 -10.99 -10.63 16.35
N LEU A 371 -11.36 -9.54 15.69
CA LEU A 371 -10.42 -8.61 15.05
C LEU A 371 -9.88 -7.53 16.01
N LEU A 372 -10.30 -7.55 17.28
CA LEU A 372 -9.78 -6.63 18.29
C LEU A 372 -8.32 -6.98 18.67
N PRO A 373 -7.45 -5.98 18.94
CA PRO A 373 -6.04 -6.20 19.23
C PRO A 373 -5.77 -7.06 20.48
N ASP A 374 -6.69 -7.07 21.43
CA ASP A 374 -6.66 -7.85 22.68
C ASP A 374 -7.07 -9.32 22.49
N ARG A 375 -7.31 -9.74 21.25
CA ARG A 375 -7.70 -11.12 20.94
C ARG A 375 -6.51 -11.98 20.59
N ARG A 376 -6.63 -13.23 21.02
CA ARG A 376 -5.71 -14.33 20.74
C ARG A 376 -6.25 -15.20 19.61
N ASN A 377 -5.79 -14.92 18.39
CA ASN A 377 -6.13 -15.73 17.21
C ASN A 377 -5.01 -16.71 16.82
N ASN A 378 -3.82 -16.58 17.41
CA ASN A 378 -2.75 -17.57 17.28
C ASN A 378 -2.51 -18.25 18.64
N ARG A 379 -2.96 -19.49 18.76
CA ARG A 379 -2.84 -20.31 19.96
C ARG A 379 -1.56 -21.16 19.85
N PRO A 380 -0.73 -21.22 20.90
CA PRO A 380 0.39 -22.15 20.92
C PRO A 380 -0.14 -23.58 20.80
N LEU A 381 0.60 -24.40 20.07
CA LEU A 381 0.31 -25.83 19.98
C LEU A 381 0.45 -26.43 21.39
N ARG A 382 -0.67 -26.75 22.05
CA ARG A 382 -0.66 -27.45 23.34
C ARG A 382 0.11 -28.77 23.19
N SER A 383 0.98 -29.07 24.15
CA SER A 383 1.58 -30.39 24.33
C SER A 383 0.44 -31.40 24.43
N LYS A 384 0.55 -32.54 23.75
CA LYS A 384 -0.37 -33.65 23.92
C LYS A 384 -0.12 -34.23 25.32
N GLY A 385 -0.83 -33.75 26.33
CA GLY A 385 -0.61 -34.10 27.74
C GLY A 385 -1.17 -33.08 28.74
N ASP A 386 -1.40 -31.83 28.33
CA ASP A 386 -2.01 -30.80 29.19
C ASP A 386 -3.53 -30.74 28.90
N ASP A 387 -4.25 -31.77 29.33
CA ASP A 387 -5.71 -31.89 29.24
C ASP A 387 -6.44 -31.12 30.36
N GLU A 388 -5.74 -30.25 31.09
CA GLU A 388 -6.39 -29.33 32.03
C GLU A 388 -7.09 -28.23 31.22
N GLU A 389 -8.42 -28.28 31.25
CA GLU A 389 -9.37 -27.29 30.72
C GLU A 389 -9.29 -25.97 31.50
N GLU A 390 -8.09 -25.39 31.64
CA GLU A 390 -7.99 -24.01 32.11
C GLU A 390 -8.75 -23.12 31.13
N GLU A 391 -9.85 -22.55 31.64
CA GLU A 391 -10.73 -21.63 30.96
C GLU A 391 -9.90 -20.50 30.33
N ASP A 392 -10.06 -20.31 29.02
CA ASP A 392 -9.34 -19.35 28.17
C ASP A 392 -9.53 -17.87 28.62
N ASP A 393 -10.29 -17.61 29.70
CA ASP A 393 -10.77 -16.30 30.14
C ASP A 393 -9.75 -15.51 30.98
N GLU A 394 -8.74 -16.16 31.57
CA GLU A 394 -7.70 -15.47 32.35
C GLU A 394 -6.37 -15.30 31.58
N ALA A 395 -6.39 -15.50 30.26
CA ALA A 395 -5.23 -15.30 29.42
C ALA A 395 -4.85 -13.82 29.36
N GLY A 396 -3.95 -13.39 30.25
CA GLY A 396 -3.48 -12.01 30.35
C GLY A 396 -2.85 -11.47 29.05
N PRO A 397 -2.46 -10.17 29.03
CA PRO A 397 -1.99 -9.47 27.83
C PRO A 397 -0.84 -10.14 27.05
N ALA A 398 -0.03 -10.96 27.73
CA ALA A 398 1.04 -11.74 27.13
C ALA A 398 0.57 -12.78 26.09
N SER A 399 -0.72 -13.14 26.13
CA SER A 399 -1.32 -14.11 25.22
C SER A 399 -1.89 -13.50 23.94
N TRP A 400 -2.02 -12.17 23.90
CA TRP A 400 -2.64 -11.46 22.78
C TRP A 400 -1.76 -11.49 21.54
N THR A 401 -2.40 -11.46 20.38
CA THR A 401 -1.69 -11.59 19.10
C THR A 401 -1.97 -10.39 18.19
N PRO A 402 -1.73 -9.14 18.64
CA PRO A 402 -2.20 -7.93 17.96
C PRO A 402 -1.66 -7.82 16.53
N HIS A 403 -0.39 -8.15 16.29
CA HIS A 403 0.18 -8.11 14.95
C HIS A 403 -0.47 -9.12 14.00
N TYR A 404 -0.86 -10.30 14.49
CA TYR A 404 -1.52 -11.32 13.67
C TYR A 404 -2.96 -10.92 13.39
N THR A 405 -3.67 -10.43 14.40
CA THR A 405 -5.01 -9.90 14.24
C THR A 405 -5.05 -8.71 13.27
N ASN A 406 -4.10 -7.78 13.36
CA ASN A 406 -3.97 -6.67 12.43
C ASN A 406 -3.70 -7.15 11.00
N ALA A 407 -2.85 -8.16 10.82
CA ALA A 407 -2.60 -8.74 9.49
C ALA A 407 -3.87 -9.31 8.86
N LEU A 408 -4.72 -9.98 9.64
CA LEU A 408 -6.03 -10.46 9.18
C LEU A 408 -6.95 -9.29 8.81
N ALA A 409 -7.04 -8.28 9.68
CA ALA A 409 -7.88 -7.11 9.44
C ALA A 409 -7.49 -6.35 8.16
N GLU A 410 -6.20 -6.13 7.94
CA GLU A 410 -5.69 -5.48 6.72
C GLU A 410 -6.14 -6.20 5.45
N ASP A 411 -6.07 -7.54 5.42
CA ASP A 411 -6.44 -8.33 4.23
C ASP A 411 -7.95 -8.31 3.96
N LEU A 412 -8.78 -8.10 4.99
CA LEU A 412 -10.23 -7.90 4.88
C LEU A 412 -10.60 -6.47 4.44
N HIS A 413 -9.71 -5.50 4.64
CA HIS A 413 -9.99 -4.07 4.46
C HIS A 413 -9.22 -3.41 3.31
N LEU A 414 -8.52 -4.17 2.46
CA LEU A 414 -7.75 -3.64 1.33
C LEU A 414 -8.58 -2.71 0.42
N VAL A 415 -9.75 -3.19 -0.03
CA VAL A 415 -10.66 -2.43 -0.91
C VAL A 415 -11.34 -1.30 -0.14
N ARG A 416 -11.95 -1.64 1.00
CA ARG A 416 -12.68 -0.68 1.85
C ARG A 416 -11.84 0.53 2.26
N THR A 417 -10.54 0.35 2.48
CA THR A 417 -9.65 1.47 2.79
C THR A 417 -9.50 2.42 1.59
N SER A 418 -9.46 1.87 0.37
CA SER A 418 -9.43 2.66 -0.87
C SER A 418 -10.77 3.39 -1.05
N ASP A 419 -11.90 2.69 -0.90
CA ASP A 419 -13.25 3.27 -0.99
C ASP A 419 -13.45 4.42 0.03
N LEU A 420 -12.93 4.23 1.25
CA LEU A 420 -12.98 5.24 2.31
C LEU A 420 -12.16 6.49 1.96
N VAL A 421 -10.99 6.30 1.34
CA VAL A 421 -10.16 7.40 0.83
C VAL A 421 -10.90 8.13 -0.29
N ASP A 422 -11.48 7.40 -1.24
CA ASP A 422 -12.21 7.98 -2.38
C ASP A 422 -13.46 8.73 -1.94
N SER A 423 -14.25 8.16 -1.03
CA SER A 423 -15.38 8.85 -0.38
C SER A 423 -14.95 10.16 0.30
N THR A 424 -13.78 10.15 0.94
CA THR A 424 -13.23 11.36 1.58
C THR A 424 -12.78 12.38 0.54
N ILE A 425 -12.12 11.95 -0.52
CA ILE A 425 -11.72 12.80 -1.65
C ILE A 425 -12.96 13.44 -2.30
N ALA A 426 -13.98 12.66 -2.62
CA ALA A 426 -15.24 13.13 -3.20
C ALA A 426 -15.92 14.18 -2.30
N THR A 427 -15.92 13.94 -0.98
CA THR A 427 -16.48 14.89 0.01
C THR A 427 -15.72 16.21 0.09
N LEU A 428 -14.41 16.20 -0.16
CA LEU A 428 -13.56 17.39 -0.07
C LEU A 428 -13.56 18.24 -1.35
N THR A 429 -13.91 17.66 -2.49
CA THR A 429 -13.85 18.33 -3.80
C THR A 429 -14.98 17.89 -4.72
N PRO A 430 -16.23 18.33 -4.48
CA PRO A 430 -17.38 17.94 -5.29
C PRO A 430 -17.30 18.44 -6.74
N ASP A 431 -16.70 19.62 -6.98
CA ASP A 431 -16.82 20.32 -8.27
C ASP A 431 -15.48 20.54 -9.01
N SER A 432 -14.36 20.22 -8.36
CA SER A 432 -13.04 20.46 -8.92
C SER A 432 -12.42 19.15 -9.36
N GLY A 433 -12.62 18.74 -10.62
CA GLY A 433 -12.03 17.53 -11.21
C GLY A 433 -10.49 17.52 -11.34
N GLY A 434 -9.76 17.96 -10.31
CA GLY A 434 -8.31 18.21 -10.26
C GLY A 434 -7.64 17.63 -9.04
N SER A 435 -6.36 17.97 -8.89
CA SER A 435 -5.58 17.63 -7.69
C SER A 435 -6.27 18.22 -6.46
N THR A 436 -6.84 17.34 -5.64
CA THR A 436 -7.56 17.75 -4.43
C THR A 436 -6.55 18.09 -3.34
N PRO A 437 -6.87 18.97 -2.37
CA PRO A 437 -5.97 19.24 -1.24
C PRO A 437 -5.52 17.96 -0.52
N PHE A 438 -6.38 16.93 -0.50
CA PHE A 438 -6.07 15.62 0.04
C PHE A 438 -4.93 14.92 -0.73
N HIS A 439 -4.98 14.92 -2.07
CA HIS A 439 -3.95 14.31 -2.92
C HIS A 439 -2.58 14.93 -2.65
N GLU A 440 -2.55 16.25 -2.53
CA GLU A 440 -1.32 17.01 -2.36
C GLU A 440 -0.73 16.80 -0.97
N ALA A 441 -1.58 16.84 0.07
CA ALA A 441 -1.17 16.51 1.42
C ALA A 441 -0.58 15.09 1.50
N LEU A 442 -1.25 14.11 0.88
CA LEU A 442 -0.77 12.73 0.84
C LEU A 442 0.56 12.60 0.09
N LEU A 443 0.72 13.30 -1.04
CA LEU A 443 1.94 13.29 -1.83
C LEU A 443 3.13 13.90 -1.05
N LEU A 444 2.92 15.05 -0.42
CA LEU A 444 3.94 15.71 0.41
C LEU A 444 4.33 14.85 1.60
N LEU A 445 3.34 14.26 2.28
CA LEU A 445 3.56 13.38 3.41
C LEU A 445 4.33 12.12 3.02
N LYS A 446 4.08 11.59 1.82
CA LYS A 446 4.85 10.50 1.22
C LYS A 446 6.30 10.90 0.94
N VAL A 447 6.53 12.05 0.29
CA VAL A 447 7.88 12.57 0.01
C VAL A 447 8.67 12.74 1.31
N TRP A 448 8.06 13.37 2.32
CA TRP A 448 8.63 13.53 3.65
C TRP A 448 8.96 12.18 4.29
N SER A 449 8.04 11.21 4.22
CA SER A 449 8.23 9.89 4.82
C SER A 449 9.36 9.10 4.11
N LEU A 450 9.50 9.26 2.80
CA LEU A 450 10.61 8.66 2.03
C LEU A 450 11.96 9.27 2.39
N GLN A 451 12.04 10.60 2.52
CA GLN A 451 13.26 11.30 2.94
C GLN A 451 13.71 10.86 4.33
N ARG A 452 12.77 10.55 5.23
CA ARG A 452 13.01 10.03 6.58
C ARG A 452 13.28 8.52 6.62
N GLY A 453 13.08 7.80 5.52
CA GLY A 453 13.26 6.35 5.45
C GLY A 453 12.10 5.50 5.98
N LEU A 454 10.96 6.11 6.35
CA LEU A 454 9.81 5.42 6.96
C LEU A 454 9.11 4.45 5.98
N LEU A 455 9.10 4.80 4.68
CA LEU A 455 8.45 3.99 3.64
C LEU A 455 9.39 2.94 3.00
N ARG A 456 10.49 2.59 3.67
CA ARG A 456 11.42 1.53 3.21
C ARG A 456 10.95 0.11 3.53
N GLY A 457 9.83 -0.03 4.25
CA GLY A 457 9.23 -1.32 4.62
C GLY A 457 9.70 -1.89 5.96
N HIS A 458 10.51 -1.15 6.73
CA HIS A 458 10.93 -1.57 8.07
C HIS A 458 9.89 -1.25 9.15
N ASP A 459 9.18 -0.13 9.01
CA ASP A 459 8.32 0.41 10.08
C ASP A 459 6.82 0.11 9.89
N ALA A 460 6.48 -0.87 9.03
CA ALA A 460 5.11 -1.17 8.58
C ALA A 460 4.33 0.03 8.01
N PHE A 461 5.00 1.16 7.80
CA PHE A 461 4.38 2.39 7.34
C PHE A 461 4.23 2.34 5.82
N THR A 462 3.02 2.60 5.33
CA THR A 462 2.67 2.52 3.92
C THR A 462 2.03 3.82 3.46
N THR A 463 1.88 3.99 2.14
CA THR A 463 1.10 5.14 1.64
C THR A 463 -0.37 5.01 2.02
N THR A 464 -0.87 3.78 2.18
CA THR A 464 -2.24 3.49 2.63
C THR A 464 -2.44 3.90 4.09
N THR A 465 -1.50 3.61 5.00
CA THR A 465 -1.59 4.05 6.40
C THR A 465 -1.55 5.57 6.50
N LEU A 466 -0.72 6.23 5.69
CA LEU A 466 -0.69 7.69 5.57
C LEU A 466 -2.04 8.27 5.14
N ALA A 467 -2.65 7.68 4.10
CA ALA A 467 -3.96 8.09 3.63
C ALA A 467 -5.05 7.88 4.70
N ALA A 468 -5.03 6.75 5.41
CA ALA A 468 -5.97 6.46 6.49
C ALA A 468 -5.87 7.46 7.64
N VAL A 469 -4.66 7.84 8.05
CA VAL A 469 -4.45 8.89 9.07
C VAL A 469 -5.00 10.23 8.59
N LEU A 470 -4.76 10.61 7.32
CA LEU A 470 -5.33 11.84 6.77
C LEU A 470 -6.86 11.80 6.75
N VAL A 471 -7.46 10.69 6.32
CA VAL A 471 -8.92 10.51 6.37
C VAL A 471 -9.45 10.68 7.78
N TYR A 472 -8.81 10.05 8.77
CA TYR A 472 -9.20 10.19 10.18
C TYR A 472 -9.17 11.66 10.63
N LEU A 473 -8.12 12.40 10.31
CA LEU A 473 -7.99 13.81 10.66
C LEU A 473 -9.04 14.71 10.00
N TYR A 474 -9.41 14.43 8.74
CA TYR A 474 -10.49 15.15 8.06
C TYR A 474 -11.87 14.82 8.63
N ARG A 475 -12.15 13.53 8.92
CA ARG A 475 -13.45 13.08 9.44
C ARG A 475 -13.70 13.55 10.87
N THR A 476 -12.67 13.57 11.71
CA THR A 476 -12.73 14.09 13.08
C THR A 476 -12.70 15.62 13.16
N LYS A 477 -12.62 16.32 12.01
CA LYS A 477 -12.50 17.78 11.91
C LYS A 477 -11.27 18.33 12.64
N ALA A 478 -10.27 17.50 12.92
CA ALA A 478 -8.97 17.94 13.42
C ALA A 478 -8.24 18.79 12.37
N VAL A 479 -8.49 18.52 11.09
CA VAL A 479 -8.13 19.37 9.95
C VAL A 479 -9.39 19.91 9.31
N GLY A 480 -9.53 21.23 9.22
CA GLY A 480 -10.69 21.86 8.59
C GLY A 480 -10.75 21.59 7.08
N ARG A 481 -11.96 21.40 6.53
CA ARG A 481 -12.15 21.15 5.08
C ARG A 481 -11.65 22.30 4.19
N ARG A 482 -11.62 23.52 4.72
CA ARG A 482 -11.13 24.74 4.03
C ARG A 482 -9.65 25.02 4.25
N VAL A 483 -8.97 24.22 5.06
CA VAL A 483 -7.55 24.41 5.35
C VAL A 483 -6.79 24.10 4.07
N GLY A 484 -6.32 25.16 3.40
CA GLY A 484 -5.50 25.04 2.20
C GLY A 484 -4.21 24.28 2.47
N ARG A 485 -3.53 23.90 1.38
CA ARG A 485 -2.37 23.00 1.27
C ARG A 485 -1.20 23.23 2.26
N VAL A 486 -1.13 24.40 2.91
CA VAL A 486 0.04 24.88 3.67
C VAL A 486 -0.22 25.07 5.18
N TRP A 487 -1.47 25.01 5.65
CA TRP A 487 -1.81 25.44 7.03
C TRP A 487 -1.70 24.36 8.12
N GLY A 488 -1.04 23.24 7.86
CA GLY A 488 -0.68 22.25 8.90
C GLY A 488 0.33 22.76 9.94
N HIS A 489 0.84 23.99 9.80
CA HIS A 489 1.82 24.62 10.69
C HIS A 489 1.23 25.51 11.80
N LEU A 490 -0.08 25.74 11.86
CA LEU A 490 -0.68 26.37 13.04
C LEU A 490 -0.64 25.39 14.23
N PRO A 491 -0.48 25.89 15.47
CA PRO A 491 -0.36 25.04 16.64
C PRO A 491 -1.62 24.16 16.76
N VAL A 492 -1.42 22.87 16.50
CA VAL A 492 -2.33 21.81 16.94
C VAL A 492 -2.52 22.06 18.43
N ARG A 493 -3.76 22.34 18.87
CA ARG A 493 -4.07 22.42 20.30
C ARG A 493 -3.51 21.15 20.96
N PRO A 494 -2.69 21.25 22.01
CA PRO A 494 -2.09 20.07 22.62
C PRO A 494 -3.20 19.20 23.22
N TRP A 495 -3.42 18.02 22.64
CA TRP A 495 -4.45 17.05 23.06
C TRP A 495 -3.91 15.94 23.99
N LEU A 496 -2.81 16.21 24.69
CA LEU A 496 -2.27 15.31 25.71
C LEU A 496 -2.17 16.04 27.06
N VAL A 497 -3.32 16.43 27.59
CA VAL A 497 -3.49 16.61 29.04
C VAL A 497 -4.79 15.89 29.42
N PRO A 498 -4.73 14.74 30.12
CA PRO A 498 -5.92 14.15 30.72
C PRO A 498 -6.51 15.16 31.69
N GLY A 499 -7.81 15.43 31.54
CA GLY A 499 -8.52 16.50 32.24
C GLY A 499 -8.27 16.54 33.74
N GLY A 500 -7.48 17.52 34.16
CA GLY A 500 -7.41 17.96 35.55
C GLY A 500 -8.54 18.95 35.85
N GLY A 501 -9.33 18.63 36.87
CA GLY A 501 -10.10 19.61 37.64
C GLY A 501 -11.47 19.97 37.08
N ARG A 502 -12.50 19.22 37.48
CA ARG A 502 -13.82 19.83 37.70
C ARG A 502 -13.65 20.82 38.86
N GLY A 503 -13.84 22.10 38.58
CA GLY A 503 -13.98 23.13 39.62
C GLY A 503 -15.23 22.88 40.47
N PRO A 504 -15.28 23.44 41.69
CA PRO A 504 -16.36 23.20 42.62
C PRO A 504 -17.67 23.80 42.08
N VAL A 505 -18.71 22.98 42.08
CA VAL A 505 -20.08 23.42 41.81
C VAL A 505 -20.54 24.22 43.02
N ASP A 506 -20.71 25.53 42.84
CA ASP A 506 -21.38 26.40 43.79
C ASP A 506 -22.85 25.98 43.91
N ALA A 507 -23.18 25.35 45.04
CA ALA A 507 -24.54 25.11 45.45
C ALA A 507 -25.09 26.35 46.15
N ARG A 508 -25.76 27.25 45.40
CA ARG A 508 -26.73 28.23 45.92
C ARG A 508 -27.80 28.60 44.89
N ARG A 509 -28.91 27.86 44.86
CA ARG A 509 -30.28 28.29 45.18
C ARG A 509 -31.28 27.23 44.75
#